data_AF-A0A5E3W9W5-F1
#
_entry.id   AF-A0A5E3W9W5-F1
#
_cell.length_a   1.000
_cell.length_b   1.000
_cell.length_c   1.000
_cell.angle_alpha   90.00
_cell.angle_beta   90.00
_cell.angle_gamma   90.00
#
_symmetry.space_group_name_H-M   'P 1'
#
loop_
_entity.id
_entity.type
_entity.pdbx_description
1 polymer ?
#
loop_
_entity_poly.entity_id
_entity_poly.type
_entity_poly.pdbx_seq_one_letter_code
_entity_poly.pdbx_strand_id
1 'polypeptide(L)'
;MQNILQANLNPASHILQGHICATFGSEEARLYWQRVLGLDTANLYPATNGNGERRIMLPSSPQSPAPPHALPGIPGCWVVDYMPLFHLGPIVRQQPYVPTGTHDQVAPHYQGLRAPIWFIKNNGTLGISLVDAIGGRADTLLWESQSKVQGTRAVNTHFTIRWPYYGEFSKLVNLYDSRREFHVKYGQLARKVANFMGSFLEEAAQQPGNHAWVVQNTDHFMARILIVGLVQVTAGHYQPIIQLCHGDARLW
;
A
#
# COMPACT_ATOMS: atom_id res chain seq x y z
N MET A 1 30.27 7.79 -7.14
CA MET A 1 30.10 7.91 -5.67
C MET A 1 29.00 8.92 -5.41
N GLN A 2 27.80 8.46 -5.03
CA GLN A 2 26.71 9.36 -4.63
C GLN A 2 26.92 9.75 -3.16
N ASN A 3 26.97 11.05 -2.88
CA ASN A 3 27.05 11.60 -1.53
C ASN A 3 25.74 11.28 -0.79
N ILE A 4 25.80 10.35 0.17
CA ILE A 4 24.75 10.14 1.15
C ILE A 4 24.90 11.26 2.18
N LEU A 5 24.17 12.36 2.00
CA LEU A 5 24.05 13.40 3.02
C LEU A 5 23.18 12.85 4.16
N GLN A 6 23.83 12.25 5.17
CA GLN A 6 23.19 11.88 6.43
C GLN A 6 22.96 13.16 7.25
N ALA A 7 21.77 13.75 7.13
CA ALA A 7 21.29 14.64 8.18
C ALA A 7 20.99 13.78 9.43
N ASN A 8 21.58 14.14 10.58
CA ASN A 8 21.36 13.51 11.90
C ASN A 8 19.90 13.71 12.37
N LEU A 9 18.96 13.06 11.72
CA LEU A 9 17.58 12.95 12.17
C LEU A 9 17.43 11.63 12.92
N ASN A 10 16.65 11.64 14.01
CA ASN A 10 16.30 10.42 14.74
C ASN A 10 15.73 9.41 13.72
N PRO A 11 16.28 8.19 13.58
CA PRO A 11 15.85 7.22 12.57
C PRO A 11 14.34 6.92 12.60
N ALA A 12 13.72 7.01 13.79
CA ALA A 12 12.28 6.86 13.96
C ALA A 12 11.45 7.94 13.22
N SER A 13 12.05 9.09 12.89
CA SER A 13 11.39 10.18 12.17
C SER A 13 11.13 9.88 10.70
N HIS A 14 11.87 8.93 10.09
CA HIS A 14 11.74 8.64 8.66
C HIS A 14 10.48 7.85 8.32
N ILE A 15 10.07 6.92 9.20
CA ILE A 15 8.77 6.22 9.09
C ILE A 15 7.63 7.23 8.93
N LEU A 16 7.75 8.38 9.61
CA LEU A 16 6.72 9.40 9.64
C LEU A 16 6.54 10.16 8.32
N GLN A 17 7.40 9.89 7.32
CA GLN A 17 7.37 10.54 6.02
C GLN A 17 6.88 9.62 4.89
N GLY A 18 6.68 8.33 5.16
CA GLY A 18 6.29 7.33 4.17
C GLY A 18 4.78 7.29 3.87
N HIS A 19 4.39 6.51 2.88
CA HIS A 19 2.98 6.31 2.53
C HIS A 19 2.20 5.68 3.68
N ILE A 20 2.80 4.79 4.46
CA ILE A 20 2.13 4.18 5.60
C ILE A 20 1.77 5.22 6.66
N CYS A 21 2.68 6.15 6.98
CA CYS A 21 2.36 7.27 7.86
C CYS A 21 1.32 8.21 7.23
N ALA A 22 1.41 8.48 5.92
CA ALA A 22 0.43 9.31 5.23
C ALA A 22 -0.97 8.68 5.19
N THR A 23 -1.08 7.34 5.20
CA THR A 23 -2.35 6.62 5.27
C THR A 23 -2.88 6.52 6.69
N PHE A 24 -2.11 5.96 7.64
CA PHE A 24 -2.60 5.60 8.97
C PHE A 24 -2.31 6.62 10.09
N GLY A 25 -1.44 7.59 9.83
CA GLY A 25 -0.93 8.48 10.89
C GLY A 25 0.35 7.96 11.52
N SER A 26 1.01 8.81 12.31
CA SER A 26 2.35 8.56 12.86
C SER A 26 2.38 7.40 13.84
N GLU A 27 1.43 7.37 14.78
CA GLU A 27 1.36 6.34 15.82
C GLU A 27 1.10 4.95 15.23
N GLU A 28 0.08 4.83 14.39
CA GLU A 28 -0.29 3.57 13.74
C GLU A 28 0.76 3.09 12.75
N ALA A 29 1.41 3.99 12.01
CA ALA A 29 2.53 3.61 11.14
C ALA A 29 3.71 3.05 11.93
N ARG A 30 4.03 3.65 13.08
CA ARG A 30 5.07 3.13 13.98
C ARG A 30 4.71 1.73 14.48
N LEU A 31 3.48 1.53 14.94
CA LEU A 31 3.00 0.21 15.39
C LEU A 31 3.01 -0.83 14.26
N TYR A 32 2.57 -0.44 13.06
CA TYR A 32 2.62 -1.29 11.89
C TYR A 32 4.06 -1.74 11.57
N TRP A 33 5.00 -0.80 11.48
CA TRP A 33 6.39 -1.14 11.18
C TRP A 33 7.07 -1.93 12.29
N GLN A 34 6.73 -1.69 13.55
CA GLN A 34 7.17 -2.53 14.67
C GLN A 34 6.64 -3.97 14.54
N ARG A 35 5.40 -4.17 14.06
CA ARG A 35 4.84 -5.52 13.83
C ARG A 35 5.48 -6.21 12.63
N VAL A 36 5.85 -5.47 11.58
CA VAL A 36 6.48 -6.03 10.36
C VAL A 36 7.97 -6.28 10.52
N LEU A 37 8.70 -5.38 11.18
CA LEU A 37 10.17 -5.40 11.29
C LEU A 37 10.66 -5.86 12.67
N GLY A 38 9.77 -5.98 13.66
CA GLY A 38 10.16 -6.21 15.05
C GLY A 38 10.85 -5.00 15.67
N LEU A 39 11.90 -5.25 16.45
CA LEU A 39 12.66 -4.21 17.18
C LEU A 39 13.56 -3.35 16.26
N ASP A 40 13.68 -3.69 14.97
CA ASP A 40 14.65 -3.11 14.03
C ASP A 40 14.19 -1.80 13.36
N THR A 41 13.20 -1.11 13.93
CA THR A 41 12.70 0.17 13.37
C THR A 41 13.68 1.33 13.54
N ALA A 42 14.73 1.16 14.34
CA ALA A 42 15.77 2.16 14.59
C ALA A 42 16.77 2.33 13.44
N ASN A 43 16.75 1.47 12.42
CA ASN A 43 17.74 1.47 11.33
C ASN A 43 17.20 1.92 9.98
N LEU A 44 16.00 2.50 9.94
CA LEU A 44 15.41 3.00 8.71
C LEU A 44 16.02 4.33 8.30
N TYR A 45 16.33 4.49 7.01
CA TYR A 45 16.87 5.73 6.49
C TYR A 45 16.30 6.08 5.10
N PRO A 46 16.22 7.38 4.77
CA PRO A 46 15.71 7.82 3.49
C PRO A 46 16.79 7.70 2.42
N ALA A 47 16.40 7.32 1.21
CA ALA A 47 17.26 7.40 0.03
C ALA A 47 16.50 7.92 -1.17
N THR A 48 17.23 8.41 -2.15
CA THR A 48 16.67 8.89 -3.42
C THR A 48 17.31 8.09 -4.54
N ASN A 49 16.51 7.53 -5.43
CA ASN A 49 17.03 6.79 -6.58
C ASN A 49 17.43 7.77 -7.72
N GLY A 50 17.83 7.23 -8.87
CA GLY A 50 18.23 8.03 -10.04
C GLY A 50 17.11 8.85 -10.69
N ASN A 51 15.83 8.53 -10.44
CA ASN A 51 14.69 9.27 -10.98
C ASN A 51 14.13 10.33 -10.00
N GLY A 52 14.79 10.53 -8.85
CA GLY A 52 14.37 11.50 -7.84
C GLY A 52 13.30 10.97 -6.87
N GLU A 53 12.85 9.72 -7.03
CA GLU A 53 11.92 9.09 -6.09
C GLU A 53 12.60 8.81 -4.76
N ARG A 54 11.96 9.31 -3.69
CA ARG A 54 12.42 9.12 -2.32
C ARG A 54 11.80 7.87 -1.71
N ARG A 55 12.63 7.06 -1.06
CA ARG A 55 12.33 5.74 -0.52
C ARG A 55 12.78 5.67 0.94
N ILE A 56 12.15 4.80 1.72
CA ILE A 56 12.59 4.43 3.07
C ILE A 56 13.18 3.03 2.98
N MET A 57 14.43 2.91 3.40
CA MET A 57 15.20 1.68 3.26
C MET A 57 15.58 1.10 4.62
N LEU A 58 15.66 -0.23 4.65
CA LEU A 58 16.14 -1.05 5.75
C LEU A 58 17.46 -1.70 5.34
N PRO A 59 18.58 -1.47 6.05
CA PRO A 59 19.83 -2.20 5.84
C PRO A 59 19.62 -3.71 5.91
N SER A 60 20.19 -4.45 4.98
CA SER A 60 20.24 -5.91 5.08
C SER A 60 21.23 -6.29 6.17
N SER A 61 20.78 -7.11 7.13
CA SER A 61 21.65 -7.69 8.15
C SER A 61 21.45 -9.20 8.18
N PRO A 62 22.49 -10.02 8.47
CA PRO A 62 22.30 -11.44 8.73
C PRO A 62 21.28 -11.73 9.85
N GLN A 63 21.11 -10.78 10.78
CA GLN A 63 20.19 -10.86 11.91
C GLN A 63 18.78 -10.35 11.57
N SER A 64 18.62 -9.65 10.45
CA SER A 64 17.37 -9.01 10.01
C SER A 64 17.16 -9.32 8.52
N PRO A 65 16.59 -10.49 8.19
CA PRO A 65 16.32 -10.86 6.81
C PRO A 65 15.32 -9.89 6.17
N ALA A 66 15.26 -9.88 4.84
CA ALA A 66 14.31 -9.06 4.10
C ALA A 66 12.87 -9.30 4.62
N PRO A 67 12.14 -8.24 5.03
CA PRO A 67 10.73 -8.39 5.34
C PRO A 67 10.00 -8.96 4.12
N PRO A 68 9.00 -9.85 4.30
CA PRO A 68 8.22 -10.33 3.18
C PRO A 68 7.62 -9.15 2.40
N HIS A 69 7.75 -9.17 1.07
CA HIS A 69 7.39 -8.09 0.13
C HIS A 69 8.30 -6.85 0.08
N ALA A 70 9.33 -6.77 0.92
CA ALA A 70 10.33 -5.73 0.75
C ALA A 70 11.06 -5.91 -0.60
N LEU A 71 11.35 -4.79 -1.26
CA LEU A 71 11.94 -4.78 -2.60
C LEU A 71 13.44 -4.55 -2.50
N PRO A 72 14.26 -5.09 -3.42
CA PRO A 72 15.69 -4.76 -3.43
C PRO A 72 15.88 -3.25 -3.66
N GLY A 73 16.65 -2.62 -2.79
CA GLY A 73 17.02 -1.20 -2.88
C GLY A 73 18.41 -1.02 -3.45
N ILE A 74 19.20 -0.12 -2.85
CA ILE A 74 20.65 -0.07 -3.08
C ILE A 74 21.32 -1.36 -2.55
N PRO A 75 22.52 -1.74 -3.03
CA PRO A 75 23.20 -2.94 -2.56
C PRO A 75 23.27 -3.01 -1.03
N GLY A 76 22.79 -4.12 -0.48
CA GLY A 76 22.73 -4.35 0.97
C GLY A 76 21.57 -3.64 1.67
N CYS A 77 20.50 -3.25 0.97
CA CYS A 77 19.32 -2.62 1.56
C CYS A 77 18.01 -3.07 0.89
N TRP A 78 16.93 -3.00 1.66
CA TRP A 78 15.57 -3.30 1.25
C TRP A 78 14.71 -2.04 1.28
N VAL A 79 13.95 -1.80 0.23
CA VAL A 79 12.91 -0.76 0.22
C VAL A 79 11.69 -1.29 0.96
N VAL A 80 11.27 -0.57 2.00
CA VAL A 80 10.12 -0.93 2.82
C VAL A 80 8.95 0.02 2.60
N ASP A 81 9.22 1.30 2.36
CA ASP A 81 8.19 2.31 2.10
C ASP A 81 8.69 3.33 1.08
N TYR A 82 7.76 4.11 0.52
CA TYR A 82 8.02 5.19 -0.43
C TYR A 82 7.55 6.51 0.17
N MET A 83 8.17 7.62 -0.23
CA MET A 83 7.66 8.93 0.18
C MET A 83 6.55 9.39 -0.79
N PRO A 84 5.41 9.87 -0.27
CA PRO A 84 4.34 10.38 -1.12
C PRO A 84 4.78 11.57 -1.96
N LEU A 85 4.38 11.55 -3.23
CA LEU A 85 4.50 12.70 -4.12
C LEU A 85 3.31 13.63 -3.88
N PHE A 86 3.35 14.44 -2.80
CA PHE A 86 2.22 15.29 -2.40
C PHE A 86 1.80 16.32 -3.46
N HIS A 87 2.66 16.65 -4.41
CA HIS A 87 2.31 17.51 -5.54
C HIS A 87 1.32 16.86 -6.52
N LEU A 88 1.22 15.52 -6.54
CA LEU A 88 0.19 14.82 -7.30
C LEU A 88 -1.18 14.99 -6.64
N GLY A 89 -1.21 15.07 -5.31
CA GLY A 89 -2.40 15.30 -4.50
C GLY A 89 -2.38 14.50 -3.19
N PRO A 90 -3.45 14.56 -2.37
CA PRO A 90 -3.44 13.99 -1.03
C PRO A 90 -3.53 12.46 -1.03
N ILE A 91 -2.86 11.84 -0.05
CA ILE A 91 -3.10 10.44 0.33
C ILE A 91 -4.42 10.35 1.09
N VAL A 92 -5.24 9.35 0.76
CA VAL A 92 -6.48 9.07 1.49
C VAL A 92 -6.14 8.53 2.88
N ARG A 93 -6.44 9.32 3.91
CA ARG A 93 -6.26 8.94 5.31
C ARG A 93 -7.24 7.82 5.68
N GLN A 94 -6.76 6.82 6.39
CA GLN A 94 -7.57 5.69 6.86
C GLN A 94 -7.16 5.34 8.28
N GLN A 95 -8.09 4.74 9.03
CA GLN A 95 -7.72 4.00 10.24
C GLN A 95 -7.39 2.55 9.85
N PRO A 96 -6.38 1.93 10.48
CA PRO A 96 -6.14 0.51 10.28
C PRO A 96 -7.34 -0.31 10.80
N TYR A 97 -7.69 -1.38 10.11
CA TYR A 97 -8.67 -2.35 10.58
C TYR A 97 -8.16 -3.00 11.86
N VAL A 98 -9.02 -3.06 12.87
CA VAL A 98 -8.75 -3.69 14.16
C VAL A 98 -9.77 -4.81 14.34
N PRO A 99 -9.33 -6.07 14.53
CA PRO A 99 -10.25 -7.17 14.80
C PRO A 99 -11.00 -6.92 16.11
N THR A 100 -12.25 -7.35 16.18
CA THR A 100 -13.05 -7.28 17.40
C THR A 100 -12.65 -8.41 18.36
N GLY A 101 -12.50 -8.12 19.64
CA GLY A 101 -12.23 -9.14 20.66
C GLY A 101 -11.44 -8.58 21.85
N THR A 102 -11.10 -9.46 22.79
CA THR A 102 -10.15 -9.13 23.85
C THR A 102 -8.73 -9.00 23.28
N HIS A 103 -7.83 -8.37 24.03
CA HIS A 103 -6.43 -8.22 23.62
C HIS A 103 -5.79 -9.57 23.20
N ASP A 104 -6.03 -10.63 23.96
CA ASP A 104 -5.45 -11.95 23.71
C ASP A 104 -6.04 -12.63 22.46
N GLN A 105 -7.29 -12.31 22.11
CA GLN A 105 -7.91 -12.77 20.87
C GLN A 105 -7.38 -11.99 19.66
N VAL A 106 -7.05 -10.71 19.85
CA VAL A 106 -6.62 -9.81 18.78
C VAL A 106 -5.12 -9.94 18.47
N ALA A 107 -4.27 -10.12 19.49
CA ALA A 107 -2.82 -10.15 19.33
C ALA A 107 -2.31 -11.16 18.28
N PRO A 108 -2.84 -12.40 18.17
CA PRO A 108 -2.44 -13.34 17.13
C PRO A 108 -2.64 -12.83 15.70
N HIS A 109 -3.62 -11.94 15.47
CA HIS A 109 -3.88 -11.39 14.14
C HIS A 109 -2.79 -10.42 13.65
N TYR A 110 -1.90 -9.95 14.52
CA TYR A 110 -0.78 -9.09 14.15
C TYR A 110 0.54 -9.85 13.98
N GLN A 111 0.54 -11.17 14.13
CA GLN A 111 1.74 -11.98 13.93
C GLN A 111 1.99 -12.23 12.44
N GLY A 112 3.25 -12.09 12.02
CA GLY A 112 3.65 -12.38 10.64
C GLY A 112 3.10 -11.40 9.60
N LEU A 113 2.84 -10.15 10.00
CA LEU A 113 2.53 -9.09 9.04
C LEU A 113 3.68 -8.90 8.07
N ARG A 114 3.32 -8.46 6.87
CA ARG A 114 4.25 -8.29 5.76
C ARG A 114 4.35 -6.83 5.37
N ALA A 115 5.47 -6.48 4.73
CA ALA A 115 5.60 -5.16 4.12
C ALA A 115 4.52 -4.95 3.06
N PRO A 116 4.19 -3.69 2.72
CA PRO A 116 3.16 -3.40 1.75
C PRO A 116 3.54 -3.92 0.36
N ILE A 117 2.54 -4.34 -0.40
CA ILE A 117 2.69 -4.70 -1.80
C ILE A 117 2.54 -3.41 -2.60
N TRP A 118 3.64 -2.97 -3.21
CA TRP A 118 3.68 -1.75 -4.01
C TRP A 118 3.37 -2.04 -5.48
N PHE A 119 2.53 -1.23 -6.11
CA PHE A 119 2.35 -1.27 -7.56
C PHE A 119 3.34 -0.30 -8.17
N ILE A 120 4.41 -0.79 -8.79
CA ILE A 120 5.44 0.05 -9.42
C ILE A 120 5.34 -0.12 -10.93
N LYS A 121 5.41 0.98 -11.68
CA LYS A 121 5.41 0.97 -13.15
C LYS A 121 6.81 0.69 -13.71
N ASN A 122 6.89 0.33 -15.00
CA ASN A 122 8.14 0.05 -15.70
C ASN A 122 9.12 1.24 -15.71
N ASN A 123 8.61 2.47 -15.66
CA ASN A 123 9.40 3.71 -15.55
C ASN A 123 9.85 4.00 -14.09
N GLY A 124 9.52 3.14 -13.15
CA GLY A 124 9.81 3.28 -11.74
C GLY A 124 8.89 4.24 -10.98
N THR A 125 7.79 4.72 -11.56
CA THR A 125 6.79 5.52 -10.82
C THR A 125 5.88 4.61 -10.00
N LEU A 126 5.36 5.14 -8.89
CA LEU A 126 4.54 4.40 -7.95
C LEU A 126 3.05 4.57 -8.27
N GLY A 127 2.33 3.46 -8.23
CA GLY A 127 0.89 3.35 -8.37
C GLY A 127 0.40 2.97 -9.77
N ILE A 128 -0.88 2.64 -9.85
CA ILE A 128 -1.63 2.42 -11.09
C ILE A 128 -2.96 3.15 -11.00
N SER A 129 -3.38 3.81 -12.08
CA SER A 129 -4.67 4.49 -12.12
C SER A 129 -5.80 3.47 -11.93
N LEU A 130 -6.83 3.84 -11.16
CA LEU A 130 -8.01 3.01 -10.94
C LEU A 130 -8.64 2.57 -12.28
N VAL A 131 -8.79 3.49 -13.23
CA VAL A 131 -9.39 3.19 -14.54
C VAL A 131 -8.53 2.25 -15.39
N ASP A 132 -7.20 2.36 -15.28
CA ASP A 132 -6.26 1.44 -15.96
C ASP A 132 -6.33 0.04 -15.37
N ALA A 133 -6.35 -0.06 -14.04
CA ALA A 133 -6.42 -1.32 -13.33
C ALA A 133 -7.75 -2.06 -13.58
N ILE A 134 -8.90 -1.36 -13.60
CA ILE A 134 -10.20 -1.94 -13.98
C ILE A 134 -10.15 -2.47 -15.42
N GLY A 135 -9.61 -1.65 -16.34
CA GLY A 135 -9.41 -1.98 -17.74
C GLY A 135 -8.40 -3.10 -18.00
N GLY A 136 -7.67 -3.55 -16.98
CA GLY A 136 -6.66 -4.60 -17.10
C GLY A 136 -5.35 -4.13 -17.76
N ARG A 137 -5.10 -2.82 -17.86
CA ARG A 137 -3.87 -2.21 -18.38
C ARG A 137 -2.70 -2.28 -17.39
N ALA A 138 -2.45 -3.48 -16.89
CA ALA A 138 -1.41 -3.77 -15.89
C ALA A 138 -0.07 -4.19 -16.52
N ASP A 139 0.03 -4.17 -17.84
CA ASP A 139 1.27 -4.30 -18.63
C ASP A 139 2.29 -3.19 -18.32
N THR A 140 1.81 -2.07 -17.77
CA THR A 140 2.64 -0.95 -17.32
C THR A 140 3.41 -1.23 -16.02
N LEU A 141 3.11 -2.31 -15.29
CA LEU A 141 3.75 -2.64 -14.01
C LEU A 141 5.14 -3.31 -14.20
N LEU A 142 6.11 -2.90 -13.37
CA LEU A 142 7.52 -3.29 -13.38
C LEU A 142 7.76 -4.81 -13.38
N TRP A 143 6.99 -5.55 -12.58
CA TRP A 143 7.15 -7.00 -12.49
C TRP A 143 6.44 -7.77 -13.60
N GLU A 144 6.05 -7.11 -14.68
CA GLU A 144 5.13 -7.62 -15.68
C GLU A 144 3.77 -8.03 -15.05
N SER A 145 2.71 -8.01 -15.85
CA SER A 145 1.39 -8.45 -15.37
C SER A 145 1.37 -9.92 -14.91
N GLN A 146 2.42 -10.70 -15.18
CA GLN A 146 2.51 -12.15 -14.98
C GLN A 146 3.32 -12.59 -13.76
N SER A 147 4.09 -11.72 -13.10
CA SER A 147 4.83 -12.12 -11.91
C SER A 147 3.91 -12.40 -10.74
N LYS A 148 4.20 -13.49 -10.02
CA LYS A 148 3.44 -13.94 -8.86
C LYS A 148 3.78 -13.10 -7.63
N VAL A 149 2.75 -12.65 -6.94
CA VAL A 149 2.87 -12.02 -5.62
C VAL A 149 3.00 -13.13 -4.58
N GLN A 150 4.07 -13.13 -3.79
CA GLN A 150 4.34 -14.23 -2.87
C GLN A 150 3.35 -14.27 -1.69
N GLY A 151 2.94 -15.48 -1.29
CA GLY A 151 2.14 -15.71 -0.08
C GLY A 151 0.76 -15.03 -0.06
N THR A 152 0.17 -14.89 -1.24
CA THR A 152 -1.26 -14.61 -1.41
C THR A 152 -2.11 -15.91 -1.36
N ARG A 153 -1.58 -16.97 -0.73
CA ARG A 153 -2.24 -18.27 -0.54
C ARG A 153 -3.27 -18.28 0.59
N ALA A 154 -3.49 -17.14 1.24
CA ALA A 154 -4.40 -17.06 2.37
C ALA A 154 -5.85 -17.32 1.91
N VAL A 155 -6.47 -18.32 2.53
CA VAL A 155 -7.91 -18.55 2.43
C VAL A 155 -8.61 -17.46 3.25
N ASN A 156 -9.71 -16.91 2.73
CA ASN A 156 -10.50 -15.85 3.36
C ASN A 156 -9.80 -14.49 3.53
N THR A 157 -9.25 -13.96 2.44
CA THR A 157 -8.70 -12.60 2.46
C THR A 157 -9.80 -11.55 2.31
N HIS A 158 -9.83 -10.55 3.18
CA HIS A 158 -10.69 -9.38 3.10
C HIS A 158 -9.90 -8.17 2.60
N PHE A 159 -10.50 -7.43 1.68
CA PHE A 159 -10.12 -6.05 1.42
C PHE A 159 -11.06 -5.15 2.21
N THR A 160 -10.47 -4.22 2.94
CA THR A 160 -11.18 -3.25 3.78
C THR A 160 -10.78 -1.84 3.36
N ILE A 161 -11.69 -0.89 3.47
CA ILE A 161 -11.37 0.54 3.37
C ILE A 161 -12.16 1.31 4.41
N ARG A 162 -11.47 2.26 5.05
CA ARG A 162 -12.08 3.24 5.97
C ARG A 162 -11.86 4.63 5.39
N TRP A 163 -12.61 4.95 4.35
CA TRP A 163 -12.54 6.27 3.72
C TRP A 163 -13.07 7.34 4.67
N PRO A 164 -12.46 8.53 4.75
CA PRO A 164 -12.93 9.58 5.64
C PRO A 164 -14.42 9.89 5.44
N TYR A 165 -15.17 9.98 6.53
CA TYR A 165 -16.62 10.25 6.54
C TYR A 165 -17.55 9.15 6.01
N TYR A 166 -17.02 7.97 5.65
CA TYR A 166 -17.81 6.79 5.32
C TYR A 166 -17.61 5.70 6.38
N GLY A 167 -18.60 4.81 6.47
CA GLY A 167 -18.46 3.58 7.26
C GLY A 167 -17.34 2.69 6.71
N GLU A 168 -16.92 1.72 7.51
CA GLU A 168 -16.02 0.67 7.03
C GLU A 168 -16.70 -0.11 5.90
N PHE A 169 -16.03 -0.22 4.76
CA PHE A 169 -16.45 -1.07 3.66
C PHE A 169 -15.47 -2.24 3.53
N SER A 170 -15.99 -3.47 3.59
CA SER A 170 -15.18 -4.68 3.56
C SER A 170 -15.80 -5.73 2.64
N LYS A 171 -14.96 -6.40 1.84
CA LYS A 171 -15.37 -7.52 0.98
C LYS A 171 -14.37 -8.66 1.04
N LEU A 172 -14.90 -9.88 1.03
CA LEU A 172 -14.12 -11.09 0.83
C LEU A 172 -13.58 -11.12 -0.61
N VAL A 173 -12.27 -11.28 -0.76
CA VAL A 173 -11.57 -11.32 -2.04
C VAL A 173 -10.71 -12.58 -2.11
N ASN A 174 -11.00 -13.42 -3.10
CA ASN A 174 -10.17 -14.60 -3.37
C ASN A 174 -8.87 -14.17 -4.07
N LEU A 175 -7.74 -14.33 -3.38
CA LEU A 175 -6.39 -14.03 -3.90
C LEU A 175 -5.71 -15.21 -4.61
N TYR A 176 -6.44 -16.28 -4.87
CA TYR A 176 -5.94 -17.38 -5.69
C TYR A 176 -7.08 -17.96 -6.52
N ASP A 177 -6.73 -18.62 -7.62
CA ASP A 177 -7.65 -19.41 -8.42
C ASP A 177 -7.37 -20.88 -8.14
N SER A 178 -8.26 -21.53 -7.38
CA SER A 178 -8.14 -22.93 -6.98
C SER A 178 -8.01 -23.90 -8.15
N ARG A 179 -8.38 -23.48 -9.37
CA ARG A 179 -8.35 -24.33 -10.57
C ARG A 179 -7.07 -24.21 -11.39
N ARG A 180 -6.25 -23.16 -11.21
CA ARG A 180 -5.16 -22.83 -12.14
C ARG A 180 -3.87 -22.34 -11.50
N GLU A 181 -3.92 -21.47 -10.48
CA GLU A 181 -2.73 -20.83 -9.94
C GLU A 181 -2.85 -20.57 -8.43
N PHE A 182 -1.84 -21.03 -7.67
CA PHE A 182 -1.76 -20.86 -6.22
C PHE A 182 -1.37 -19.44 -5.76
N HIS A 183 -0.98 -18.55 -6.67
CA HIS A 183 -0.56 -17.18 -6.33
C HIS A 183 -1.17 -16.22 -7.34
N VAL A 184 -1.64 -15.07 -6.86
CA VAL A 184 -2.13 -14.00 -7.74
C VAL A 184 -0.97 -13.30 -8.40
N LYS A 185 -1.16 -12.88 -9.65
CA LYS A 185 -0.18 -12.06 -10.37
C LYS A 185 -0.36 -10.58 -10.02
N TYR A 186 0.67 -9.75 -10.16
CA TYR A 186 0.60 -8.31 -9.84
C TYR A 186 -0.57 -7.61 -10.56
N GLY A 187 -0.73 -7.85 -11.87
CA GLY A 187 -1.83 -7.24 -12.61
C GLY A 187 -3.22 -7.74 -12.18
N GLN A 188 -3.34 -9.02 -11.82
CA GLN A 188 -4.58 -9.57 -11.27
C GLN A 188 -4.89 -8.98 -9.88
N LEU A 189 -3.87 -8.76 -9.05
CA LEU A 189 -4.03 -8.16 -7.73
C LEU A 189 -4.46 -6.70 -7.86
N ALA A 190 -3.79 -5.91 -8.69
CA ALA A 190 -4.17 -4.53 -8.98
C ALA A 190 -5.63 -4.44 -9.45
N ARG A 191 -6.05 -5.33 -10.37
CA ARG A 191 -7.44 -5.40 -10.84
C ARG A 191 -8.43 -5.78 -9.74
N LYS A 192 -8.08 -6.72 -8.85
CA LYS A 192 -8.92 -7.07 -7.69
C LYS A 192 -9.10 -5.89 -6.74
N VAL A 193 -8.03 -5.15 -6.45
CA VAL A 193 -8.08 -3.93 -5.64
C VAL A 193 -8.93 -2.87 -6.32
N ALA A 194 -8.76 -2.68 -7.62
CA ALA A 194 -9.51 -1.72 -8.41
C ALA A 194 -11.01 -2.03 -8.46
N ASN A 195 -11.39 -3.30 -8.64
CA ASN A 195 -12.79 -3.73 -8.60
C ASN A 195 -13.41 -3.56 -7.21
N PHE A 196 -12.65 -3.85 -6.14
CA PHE A 196 -13.06 -3.57 -4.77
C PHE A 196 -13.33 -2.08 -4.55
N MET A 197 -12.40 -1.22 -5.02
CA MET A 197 -12.57 0.22 -4.99
C MET A 197 -13.79 0.68 -5.81
N GLY A 198 -13.99 0.15 -7.01
CA GLY A 198 -15.18 0.45 -7.83
C GLY A 198 -16.48 0.16 -7.08
N SER A 199 -16.59 -1.00 -6.45
CA SER A 199 -17.74 -1.33 -5.60
C SER A 199 -17.91 -0.38 -4.42
N PHE A 200 -16.82 0.01 -3.76
CA PHE A 200 -16.88 1.00 -2.68
C PHE A 200 -17.42 2.33 -3.20
N LEU A 201 -16.91 2.82 -4.34
CA LEU A 201 -17.32 4.10 -4.92
C LEU A 201 -18.80 4.09 -5.33
N GLU A 202 -19.29 2.98 -5.88
CA GLU A 202 -20.70 2.77 -6.21
C GLU A 202 -21.60 2.90 -4.97
N GLU A 203 -21.24 2.23 -3.86
CA GLU A 203 -22.00 2.28 -2.61
C GLU A 203 -21.89 3.65 -1.92
N ALA A 204 -20.68 4.20 -1.85
CA ALA A 204 -20.41 5.49 -1.23
C ALA A 204 -21.12 6.64 -1.97
N ALA A 205 -21.29 6.57 -3.29
CA ALA A 205 -22.04 7.56 -4.05
C ALA A 205 -23.55 7.59 -3.72
N GLN A 206 -24.09 6.52 -3.12
CA GLN A 206 -25.48 6.48 -2.63
C GLN A 206 -25.62 7.08 -1.22
N GLN A 207 -24.51 7.40 -0.57
CA GLN A 207 -24.48 8.00 0.77
C GLN A 207 -24.15 9.49 0.63
N PRO A 208 -25.16 10.38 0.62
CA PRO A 208 -24.93 11.82 0.49
C PRO A 208 -24.15 12.34 1.70
N GLY A 209 -22.86 12.60 1.51
CA GLY A 209 -22.00 13.37 2.43
C GLY A 209 -21.86 14.82 1.97
N ASN A 210 -21.52 15.74 2.89
CA ASN A 210 -21.51 17.18 2.61
C ASN A 210 -20.12 17.82 2.84
N HIS A 211 -19.03 17.22 2.35
CA HIS A 211 -17.65 17.61 2.70
C HIS A 211 -16.60 17.43 1.58
N ALA A 212 -15.37 17.91 1.80
CA ALA A 212 -14.24 17.87 0.85
C ALA A 212 -13.78 16.46 0.42
N TRP A 213 -14.31 15.41 1.04
CA TRP A 213 -14.00 14.00 0.78
C TRP A 213 -15.17 13.23 0.16
N VAL A 214 -16.18 13.95 -0.33
CA VAL A 214 -17.35 13.36 -0.99
C VAL A 214 -16.89 12.51 -2.17
N VAL A 215 -17.20 11.23 -2.04
CA VAL A 215 -17.02 10.26 -3.10
C VAL A 215 -18.08 10.50 -4.15
N GLN A 216 -17.63 10.77 -5.37
CA GLN A 216 -18.49 10.87 -6.54
C GLN A 216 -18.17 9.69 -7.44
N ASN A 217 -19.17 8.88 -7.78
CA ASN A 217 -18.95 7.81 -8.76
C ASN A 217 -19.11 8.37 -10.18
N THR A 218 -18.18 9.23 -10.57
CA THR A 218 -18.08 9.77 -11.93
C THR A 218 -16.78 9.30 -12.58
N ASP A 219 -16.81 9.14 -13.90
CA ASP A 219 -15.61 8.79 -14.68
C ASP A 219 -14.46 9.75 -14.39
N HIS A 220 -14.76 11.05 -14.23
CA HIS A 220 -13.78 12.06 -13.90
C HIS A 220 -13.16 11.84 -12.52
N PHE A 221 -13.95 11.51 -11.49
CA PHE A 221 -13.42 11.23 -10.16
C PHE A 221 -12.60 9.94 -10.14
N MET A 222 -13.08 8.87 -10.80
CA MET A 222 -12.35 7.61 -10.90
C MET A 222 -11.00 7.78 -11.62
N ALA A 223 -10.95 8.61 -12.66
CA ALA A 223 -9.70 8.93 -13.35
C ALA A 223 -8.67 9.63 -12.46
N ARG A 224 -9.08 10.24 -11.34
CA ARG A 224 -8.20 10.90 -10.37
C ARG A 224 -7.69 9.96 -9.27
N ILE A 225 -8.15 8.72 -9.21
CA ILE A 225 -7.73 7.76 -8.17
C ILE A 225 -6.49 7.00 -8.64
N LEU A 226 -5.43 7.07 -7.84
CA LEU A 226 -4.21 6.28 -8.00
C LEU A 226 -4.15 5.23 -6.88
N ILE A 227 -4.06 3.95 -7.27
CA ILE A 227 -3.86 2.83 -6.35
C ILE A 227 -2.35 2.63 -6.20
N VAL A 228 -1.80 3.07 -5.08
CA VAL A 228 -0.36 3.07 -4.80
C VAL A 228 0.12 1.65 -4.43
N GLY A 229 -0.68 0.94 -3.65
CA GLY A 229 -0.33 -0.38 -3.15
C GLY A 229 -1.43 -0.99 -2.29
N LEU A 230 -1.07 -2.07 -1.61
CA LEU A 230 -1.94 -2.84 -0.74
C LEU A 230 -1.17 -3.24 0.52
N VAL A 231 -1.65 -2.84 1.70
CA VAL A 231 -1.00 -3.12 2.98
C VAL A 231 -1.78 -4.15 3.77
N GLN A 232 -1.09 -5.15 4.31
CA GLN A 232 -1.67 -6.11 5.24
C GLN A 232 -1.73 -5.49 6.64
N VAL A 233 -2.93 -5.23 7.16
CA VAL A 233 -3.11 -4.61 8.48
C VAL A 233 -3.28 -5.65 9.58
N THR A 234 -3.87 -6.80 9.25
CA THR A 234 -3.99 -7.97 10.13
C THR A 234 -3.91 -9.26 9.30
N ALA A 235 -3.81 -10.41 9.96
CA ALA A 235 -3.97 -11.71 9.32
C ALA A 235 -5.33 -11.76 8.61
N GLY A 236 -5.29 -11.93 7.28
CA GLY A 236 -6.47 -11.99 6.43
C GLY A 236 -7.07 -10.65 6.01
N HIS A 237 -6.62 -9.49 6.52
CA HIS A 237 -7.18 -8.19 6.11
C HIS A 237 -6.13 -7.27 5.49
N TYR A 238 -6.50 -6.68 4.36
CA TYR A 238 -5.67 -5.75 3.61
C TYR A 238 -6.43 -4.44 3.36
N GLN A 239 -5.71 -3.32 3.38
CA GLN A 239 -6.23 -2.01 3.03
C GLN A 239 -5.48 -1.45 1.82
N PRO A 240 -6.17 -0.88 0.83
CA PRO A 240 -5.51 -0.24 -0.29
C PRO A 240 -4.88 1.08 0.15
N ILE A 241 -3.69 1.38 -0.38
CA ILE A 241 -3.05 2.69 -0.23
C ILE A 241 -3.48 3.52 -1.44
N ILE A 242 -4.23 4.60 -1.21
CA ILE A 242 -4.86 5.40 -2.25
C ILE A 242 -4.34 6.83 -2.22
N GLN A 243 -4.09 7.40 -3.40
CA GLN A 243 -3.81 8.81 -3.60
C GLN A 243 -4.87 9.42 -4.53
N LEU A 244 -5.36 10.60 -4.17
CA LEU A 244 -6.26 11.40 -5.02
C LEU A 244 -5.41 12.40 -5.79
N CYS A 245 -5.35 12.25 -7.11
CA CYS A 245 -4.64 13.17 -7.97
C CYS A 245 -5.41 14.48 -8.18
N HIS A 246 -4.71 15.60 -8.34
CA HIS A 246 -5.30 16.89 -8.74
C HIS A 246 -5.83 16.83 -10.17
N GLY A 247 -5.18 16.06 -11.04
CA GLY A 247 -5.60 15.78 -12.42
C GLY A 247 -5.78 14.29 -12.69
N ASP A 248 -5.74 13.92 -13.97
CA ASP A 248 -5.85 12.53 -14.41
C ASP A 248 -4.64 11.70 -13.93
N ALA A 249 -4.91 10.64 -13.16
CA ALA A 249 -3.91 9.74 -12.60
C ALA A 249 -3.20 8.90 -13.65
N ARG A 250 -3.72 8.81 -14.89
CA ARG A 250 -3.06 8.10 -16.00
C ARG A 250 -1.81 8.83 -16.50
N LEU A 251 -1.67 10.11 -16.20
CA LEU A 251 -0.57 10.96 -16.67
C LEU A 251 0.71 10.83 -15.81
N TRP A 252 0.67 10.03 -14.73
CA TRP A 252 1.73 9.89 -13.72
C TRP A 252 2.06 8.41 -13.50
#